data_AF-A0A3N5U9L8-F1
#
_entry.id   AF-A0A3N5U9L8-F1
#
_cell.length_a   1.000
_cell.length_b   1.000
_cell.length_c   1.000
_cell.angle_alpha   90.00
_cell.angle_beta   90.00
_cell.angle_gamma   90.00
#
_symmetry.space_group_name_H-M   'P 1'
#
loop_
_entity.id
_entity.type
_entity.pdbx_description
1 polymer ?
#
loop_
_entity_poly.entity_id
_entity_poly.type
_entity_poly.pdbx_seq_one_letter_code
_entity_poly.pdbx_strand_id
1 'polypeptide(L)'
;MGLRIQNNIAAMNAHRNLTVSDTRLSKSLEKLSSGYRVNNAADDAAGLAISQRFRAQIASLKVAQRNVSEANAMLQVAEGGMDKIGEILTRMKELATQAASGNVGEDIGKLANEYDSLIQEIDRIADSTKYANKVLLDGTYNGGNTSSSWNTISNIYDISFANAATGAYTVAYSAGADALTLTNPAGSVSETVELPTGAGTVNFSTLGISFKTTAAVTDPDTLGTALAGAAPTVAEGSEAAFQVGYSEAGYDQI
;
A
#
# COMPACT_ATOMS: atom_id res chain seq x y z
N MET A 1 32.12 -74.01 16.24
CA MET A 1 31.15 -73.48 15.26
C MET A 1 30.56 -74.65 14.48
N GLY A 2 29.33 -75.06 14.79
CA GLY A 2 28.71 -76.20 14.10
C GLY A 2 28.19 -75.79 12.72
N LEU A 3 28.56 -76.56 11.69
CA LEU A 3 28.00 -76.46 10.34
C LEU A 3 26.49 -76.77 10.41
N ARG A 4 25.65 -75.73 10.35
CA ARG A 4 24.20 -75.88 10.24
C ARG A 4 23.80 -75.80 8.78
N ILE A 5 23.31 -76.91 8.23
CA ILE A 5 23.00 -77.06 6.78
C ILE A 5 21.72 -76.31 6.39
N GLN A 6 20.77 -76.16 7.32
CA GLN A 6 19.47 -75.53 7.03
C GLN A 6 19.49 -73.99 6.99
N ASN A 7 20.47 -73.33 7.62
CA ASN A 7 20.49 -71.87 7.72
C ASN A 7 21.92 -71.36 7.51
N ASN A 8 22.17 -70.73 6.37
CA ASN A 8 23.50 -70.24 5.99
C ASN A 8 23.70 -68.79 6.48
N ILE A 9 24.26 -68.66 7.69
CA ILE A 9 24.49 -67.37 8.34
C ILE A 9 25.49 -66.50 7.54
N ALA A 10 26.47 -67.10 6.86
CA ALA A 10 27.42 -66.35 6.02
C ALA A 10 26.74 -65.73 4.80
N ALA A 11 25.86 -66.48 4.12
CA ALA A 11 25.06 -65.96 3.01
C ALA A 11 24.08 -64.87 3.47
N MET A 12 23.43 -65.04 4.62
CA MET A 12 22.52 -64.02 5.19
C MET A 12 23.26 -62.72 5.56
N ASN A 13 24.48 -62.82 6.09
CA ASN A 13 25.31 -61.64 6.36
C ASN A 13 25.78 -60.96 5.07
N ALA A 14 26.18 -61.72 4.06
CA ALA A 14 26.53 -61.17 2.75
C ALA A 14 25.33 -60.46 2.10
N HIS A 15 24.14 -61.05 2.16
CA HIS A 15 22.91 -60.44 1.64
C HIS A 15 22.53 -59.15 2.39
N ARG A 16 22.67 -59.11 3.73
CA ARG A 16 22.46 -57.89 4.53
C ARG A 16 23.41 -56.77 4.10
N ASN A 17 24.70 -57.08 3.91
CA ASN A 17 25.68 -56.10 3.47
C ASN A 17 25.41 -55.61 2.04
N LEU A 18 25.01 -56.51 1.13
CA LEU A 18 24.61 -56.16 -0.24
C LEU A 18 23.41 -55.22 -0.23
N THR A 19 22.38 -55.51 0.58
CA THR A 19 21.19 -54.64 0.72
C THR A 19 21.58 -53.22 1.21
N VAL A 20 22.51 -53.11 2.16
CA VAL A 20 23.02 -51.80 2.62
C VAL A 20 23.81 -51.09 1.51
N SER A 21 24.58 -51.80 0.69
CA SER A 21 25.28 -51.22 -0.45
C SER A 21 24.32 -50.76 -1.56
N ASP A 22 23.31 -51.54 -1.89
CA ASP A 22 22.31 -51.21 -2.90
C ASP A 22 21.49 -49.98 -2.52
N THR A 23 21.10 -49.88 -1.24
CA THR A 23 20.40 -48.68 -0.74
C THR A 23 21.28 -47.43 -0.80
N ARG A 24 22.58 -47.54 -0.49
CA ARG A 24 23.54 -46.42 -0.63
C ARG A 24 23.76 -46.02 -2.09
N LEU A 25 23.88 -47.00 -3.00
CA LEU A 25 24.02 -46.76 -4.43
C LEU A 25 22.77 -46.06 -4.98
N SER A 26 21.58 -46.53 -4.60
CA SER A 26 20.30 -45.92 -5.01
C SER A 26 20.22 -44.46 -4.59
N LYS A 27 20.60 -44.13 -3.34
CA LYS A 27 20.67 -42.72 -2.87
C LYS A 27 21.69 -41.88 -3.64
N SER A 28 22.85 -42.44 -3.97
CA SER A 28 23.87 -41.73 -4.76
C SER A 28 23.38 -41.44 -6.18
N LEU A 29 22.68 -42.40 -6.81
CA LEU A 29 22.05 -42.21 -8.12
C LEU A 29 20.93 -41.16 -8.07
N GLU A 30 20.12 -41.14 -7.01
CA GLU A 30 19.09 -40.13 -6.78
C GLU A 30 19.68 -38.72 -6.71
N LYS A 31 20.77 -38.54 -5.95
CA LYS A 31 21.49 -37.26 -5.84
C LYS A 31 22.15 -36.85 -7.15
N LEU A 32 22.70 -37.81 -7.89
CA LEU A 32 23.29 -37.55 -9.21
C LEU A 32 22.22 -37.12 -10.23
N SER A 33 21.07 -37.78 -10.26
CA SER A 33 19.99 -37.50 -11.21
C SER A 33 19.28 -36.18 -10.93
N SER A 34 19.16 -35.80 -9.65
CA SER A 34 18.51 -34.55 -9.22
C SER A 34 19.47 -33.35 -9.23
N GLY A 35 20.78 -33.59 -9.11
CA GLY A 35 21.78 -32.55 -8.90
C GLY A 35 21.73 -31.90 -7.51
N TYR A 36 20.86 -32.37 -6.61
CA TYR A 36 20.73 -31.84 -5.25
C TYR A 36 21.37 -32.77 -4.22
N ARG A 37 22.03 -32.17 -3.23
CA ARG A 37 22.67 -32.90 -2.12
C ARG A 37 21.66 -33.51 -1.15
N VAL A 38 20.51 -32.85 -0.97
CA VAL A 38 19.40 -33.23 -0.09
C VAL A 38 18.13 -33.28 -0.92
N ASN A 39 17.59 -34.48 -1.15
CA ASN A 39 16.34 -34.69 -1.90
C ASN A 39 15.14 -34.96 -1.00
N ASN A 40 15.37 -35.69 0.11
CA ASN A 40 14.34 -36.11 1.05
C ASN A 40 14.58 -35.49 2.44
N ALA A 41 13.49 -35.18 3.14
CA ALA A 41 13.53 -34.69 4.53
C ALA A 41 14.19 -35.69 5.49
N ALA A 42 14.18 -36.98 5.13
CA ALA A 42 14.82 -38.05 5.90
C ALA A 42 16.36 -38.01 5.86
N ASP A 43 16.96 -37.36 4.86
CA ASP A 43 18.42 -37.24 4.77
C ASP A 43 18.95 -36.02 5.55
N ASP A 44 18.25 -34.89 5.52
CA ASP A 44 18.56 -33.68 6.28
C ASP A 44 17.33 -32.74 6.35
N ALA A 45 16.53 -32.87 7.41
CA ALA A 45 15.31 -32.08 7.58
C ALA A 45 15.59 -30.58 7.74
N ALA A 46 16.66 -30.20 8.47
CA ALA A 46 17.01 -28.81 8.70
C ALA A 46 17.56 -28.15 7.43
N GLY A 47 18.44 -28.85 6.71
CA GLY A 47 18.97 -28.39 5.41
C GLY A 47 17.88 -28.26 4.36
N LEU A 48 16.92 -29.20 4.33
CA LEU A 48 15.77 -29.11 3.43
C LEU A 48 14.88 -27.91 3.79
N ALA A 49 14.53 -27.72 5.07
CA ALA A 49 13.70 -26.60 5.52
C ALA A 49 14.31 -25.24 5.19
N ILE A 50 15.61 -25.05 5.44
CA ILE A 50 16.32 -23.82 5.07
C ILE A 50 16.33 -23.63 3.54
N SER A 51 16.55 -24.70 2.77
CA SER A 51 16.53 -24.61 1.30
C SER A 51 15.15 -24.26 0.74
N GLN A 52 14.07 -24.74 1.37
CA GLN A 52 12.70 -24.40 1.02
C GLN A 52 12.40 -22.94 1.37
N ARG A 53 12.86 -22.46 2.53
CA ARG A 53 12.77 -21.04 2.90
C ARG A 53 13.48 -20.15 1.88
N PHE A 54 14.71 -20.49 1.48
CA PHE A 54 15.41 -19.74 0.43
C PHE A 54 14.71 -19.81 -0.93
N ARG A 55 14.14 -20.96 -1.32
CA ARG A 55 13.34 -21.05 -2.55
C ARG A 55 12.11 -20.15 -2.50
N ALA A 56 11.42 -20.10 -1.35
CA ALA A 56 10.29 -19.20 -1.14
C ALA A 56 10.71 -17.72 -1.21
N GLN A 57 11.82 -17.37 -0.55
CA GLN A 57 12.40 -16.01 -0.64
C GLN A 57 12.83 -15.64 -2.06
N ILE A 58 13.45 -16.54 -2.82
CA ILE A 58 13.82 -16.28 -4.22
C ILE A 58 12.56 -16.06 -5.07
N ALA A 59 11.52 -16.87 -4.86
CA ALA A 59 10.25 -16.71 -5.57
C ALA A 59 9.58 -15.38 -5.24
N SER A 60 9.57 -14.97 -3.97
CA SER A 60 9.02 -13.67 -3.55
C SER A 60 9.85 -12.51 -4.10
N LEU A 61 11.19 -12.59 -4.06
CA LEU A 61 12.09 -11.58 -4.63
C LEU A 61 11.92 -11.45 -6.15
N LYS A 62 11.60 -12.53 -6.86
CA LYS A 62 11.33 -12.45 -8.30
C LYS A 62 10.04 -11.69 -8.61
N VAL A 63 9.02 -11.85 -7.78
CA VAL A 63 7.77 -11.07 -7.88
C VAL A 63 8.03 -9.62 -7.48
N ALA A 64 8.78 -9.39 -6.40
CA ALA A 64 9.24 -8.09 -5.96
C ALA A 64 9.94 -7.30 -7.08
N GLN A 65 10.86 -7.94 -7.80
CA GLN A 65 11.54 -7.31 -8.93
C GLN A 65 10.58 -6.90 -10.05
N ARG A 66 9.57 -7.72 -10.36
CA ARG A 66 8.54 -7.37 -11.35
C ARG A 66 7.71 -6.19 -10.87
N ASN A 67 7.30 -6.22 -9.60
CA ASN A 67 6.59 -5.15 -8.93
C ASN A 67 7.36 -3.82 -9.01
N VAL A 68 8.67 -3.81 -8.70
CA VAL A 68 9.54 -2.62 -8.87
C VAL A 68 9.55 -2.11 -10.31
N SER A 69 9.55 -3.02 -11.29
CA SER A 69 9.56 -2.65 -12.71
C SER A 69 8.23 -1.97 -13.12
N GLU A 70 7.11 -2.47 -12.61
CA GLU A 70 5.78 -1.84 -12.80
C GLU A 70 5.68 -0.49 -12.08
N ALA A 71 6.26 -0.38 -10.88
CA ALA A 71 6.34 0.89 -10.15
C ALA A 71 7.12 1.95 -10.94
N ASN A 72 8.24 1.55 -11.56
CA ASN A 72 9.03 2.45 -12.41
C ASN A 72 8.24 2.89 -13.65
N ALA A 73 7.54 1.98 -14.32
CA ALA A 73 6.68 2.33 -15.45
C ALA A 73 5.58 3.32 -15.06
N MET A 74 4.97 3.14 -13.88
CA MET A 74 3.99 4.07 -13.33
C MET A 74 4.61 5.45 -13.04
N LEU A 75 5.79 5.49 -12.42
CA LEU A 75 6.50 6.74 -12.13
C LEU A 75 6.85 7.50 -13.41
N GLN A 76 7.26 6.81 -14.48
CA GLN A 76 7.52 7.44 -15.78
C GLN A 76 6.26 8.08 -16.39
N VAL A 77 5.09 7.44 -16.22
CA VAL A 77 3.82 8.03 -16.66
C VAL A 77 3.48 9.28 -15.83
N ALA A 78 3.70 9.23 -14.51
CA ALA A 78 3.51 10.38 -13.64
C ALA A 78 4.48 11.53 -13.97
N GLU A 79 5.77 11.23 -14.19
CA GLU A 79 6.81 12.20 -14.57
C GLU A 79 6.48 12.87 -15.90
N GLY A 80 6.07 12.11 -16.92
CA GLY A 80 5.67 12.68 -18.21
C GLY A 80 4.44 13.60 -18.11
N GLY A 81 3.49 13.31 -17.22
CA GLY A 81 2.37 14.20 -16.91
C GLY A 81 2.81 15.47 -16.18
N MET A 82 3.68 15.35 -15.18
CA MET A 82 4.23 16.48 -14.43
C MET A 82 5.09 17.40 -15.29
N ASP A 83 5.88 16.86 -16.21
CA ASP A 83 6.68 17.66 -17.15
C ASP A 83 5.78 18.58 -18.00
N LYS A 84 4.63 18.08 -18.46
CA LYS A 84 3.65 18.86 -19.22
C LYS A 84 2.99 19.95 -18.36
N ILE A 85 2.67 19.64 -17.11
CA ILE A 85 2.18 20.64 -16.15
C ILE A 85 3.26 21.72 -15.93
N GLY A 86 4.54 21.35 -15.80
CA GLY A 86 5.66 22.29 -15.66
C GLY A 86 5.84 23.24 -16.86
N GLU A 87 5.70 22.73 -18.08
CA GLU A 87 5.68 23.54 -19.31
C GLU A 87 4.53 24.57 -19.28
N ILE A 88 3.33 24.13 -18.89
CA ILE A 88 2.15 25.01 -18.79
C ILE A 88 2.33 26.07 -17.69
N LEU A 89 2.85 25.69 -16.52
CA LEU A 89 3.12 26.64 -15.44
C LEU A 89 4.14 27.71 -15.84
N THR A 90 5.14 27.33 -16.65
CA THR A 90 6.10 28.30 -17.20
C THR A 90 5.38 29.29 -18.14
N ARG A 91 4.50 28.80 -19.01
CA ARG A 91 3.67 29.65 -19.88
C ARG A 91 2.72 30.55 -19.08
N MET A 92 2.09 30.04 -18.04
CA MET A 92 1.23 30.82 -17.13
C MET A 92 2.03 31.93 -16.45
N LYS A 93 3.28 31.67 -16.06
CA LYS A 93 4.18 32.69 -15.50
C LYS A 93 4.53 33.76 -16.54
N GLU A 94 4.82 33.39 -17.79
CA GLU A 94 5.03 34.37 -18.88
C GLU A 94 3.82 35.29 -19.03
N LEU A 95 2.61 34.72 -19.12
CA LEU A 95 1.37 35.48 -19.22
C LEU A 95 1.16 36.41 -18.02
N ALA A 96 1.43 35.93 -16.79
CA ALA A 96 1.33 36.74 -15.59
C ALA A 96 2.32 37.93 -15.61
N THR A 97 3.58 37.71 -16.04
CA THR A 97 4.56 38.79 -16.19
C THR A 97 4.19 39.77 -17.30
N GLN A 98 3.57 39.29 -18.37
CA GLN A 98 3.08 40.12 -19.47
C GLN A 98 1.91 40.98 -19.01
N ALA A 99 0.95 40.42 -18.27
CA ALA A 99 -0.17 41.16 -17.68
C ALA A 99 0.27 42.21 -16.65
N ALA A 100 1.35 41.94 -15.90
CA ALA A 100 1.93 42.90 -14.97
C ALA A 100 2.68 44.05 -15.66
N SER A 101 3.11 43.88 -16.90
CA SER A 101 3.69 44.95 -17.72
C SER A 101 2.57 45.89 -18.16
N GLY A 102 2.56 47.13 -17.66
CA GLY A 102 1.49 48.13 -17.89
C GLY A 102 1.28 48.59 -19.34
N ASN A 103 1.89 47.92 -20.32
CA ASN A 103 1.77 48.22 -21.75
C ASN A 103 0.65 47.41 -22.46
N VAL A 104 -0.12 46.59 -21.72
CA VAL A 104 -1.08 45.63 -22.31
C VAL A 104 -2.49 46.19 -22.52
N GLY A 105 -2.84 47.36 -21.97
CA GLY A 105 -4.09 48.06 -22.30
C GLY A 105 -5.35 47.19 -22.21
N GLU A 106 -6.18 47.16 -23.28
CA GLU A 106 -7.43 46.39 -23.37
C GLU A 106 -7.25 44.87 -23.56
N ASP A 107 -6.04 44.38 -23.83
CA ASP A 107 -5.79 42.96 -24.10
C ASP A 107 -5.68 42.09 -22.82
N ILE A 108 -5.70 42.70 -21.63
CA ILE A 108 -5.62 42.00 -20.34
C ILE A 108 -6.72 40.93 -20.22
N GLY A 109 -7.92 41.18 -20.73
CA GLY A 109 -9.01 40.20 -20.73
C GLY A 109 -8.73 38.96 -21.58
N LYS A 110 -7.96 39.09 -22.67
CA LYS A 110 -7.56 37.94 -23.50
C LYS A 110 -6.47 37.11 -22.82
N LEU A 111 -5.52 37.77 -22.14
CA LEU A 111 -4.50 37.09 -21.34
C LEU A 111 -5.13 36.31 -20.17
N ALA A 112 -6.16 36.86 -19.53
CA ALA A 112 -6.92 36.16 -18.48
C ALA A 112 -7.63 34.91 -19.05
N ASN A 113 -8.28 35.02 -20.21
CA ASN A 113 -8.92 33.87 -20.85
C ASN A 113 -7.90 32.77 -21.25
N GLU A 114 -6.71 33.14 -21.72
CA GLU A 114 -5.63 32.18 -22.00
C GLU A 114 -5.16 31.51 -20.71
N TYR A 115 -4.99 32.27 -19.62
CA TYR A 115 -4.62 31.75 -18.31
C TYR A 115 -5.65 30.75 -17.76
N ASP A 116 -6.94 31.07 -17.83
CA ASP A 116 -8.02 30.17 -17.40
C ASP A 116 -8.07 28.88 -18.24
N SER A 117 -7.79 28.99 -19.54
CA SER A 117 -7.70 27.83 -20.43
C SER A 117 -6.52 26.92 -20.06
N LEU A 118 -5.39 27.51 -19.65
CA LEU A 118 -4.23 26.75 -19.18
C LEU A 118 -4.49 26.06 -17.83
N ILE A 119 -5.28 26.66 -16.92
CA ILE A 119 -5.73 25.98 -15.69
C ILE A 119 -6.55 24.73 -16.04
N GLN A 120 -7.54 24.88 -16.92
CA GLN A 120 -8.37 23.74 -17.36
C GLN A 120 -7.53 22.63 -18.02
N GLU A 121 -6.48 23.02 -18.74
CA GLU A 121 -5.56 22.06 -19.35
C GLU A 121 -4.71 21.32 -18.30
N ILE A 122 -4.28 22.00 -17.24
CA ILE A 122 -3.62 21.34 -16.09
C ILE A 122 -4.55 20.31 -15.46
N ASP A 123 -5.80 20.69 -15.17
CA ASP A 123 -6.80 19.77 -14.58
C ASP A 123 -7.04 18.56 -15.50
N ARG A 124 -7.16 18.79 -16.80
CA ARG A 124 -7.30 17.73 -17.80
C ARG A 124 -6.10 16.79 -17.82
N ILE A 125 -4.87 17.30 -17.71
CA ILE A 125 -3.65 16.48 -17.65
C ILE A 125 -3.60 15.68 -16.35
N ALA A 126 -3.95 16.31 -15.22
CA ALA A 126 -4.02 15.63 -13.93
C ALA A 126 -5.01 14.45 -13.97
N ASP A 127 -6.21 14.67 -14.53
CA ASP A 127 -7.26 13.65 -14.65
C ASP A 127 -6.96 12.57 -15.70
N SER A 128 -6.23 12.89 -16.77
CA SER A 128 -5.91 11.95 -17.84
C SER A 128 -4.63 11.15 -17.62
N THR A 129 -3.77 11.56 -16.69
CA THR A 129 -2.55 10.83 -16.32
C THR A 129 -2.91 9.61 -15.47
N LYS A 130 -3.08 8.46 -16.14
CA LYS A 130 -3.54 7.21 -15.54
C LYS A 130 -2.56 6.05 -15.78
N TYR A 131 -2.39 5.21 -14.77
CA TYR A 131 -1.72 3.92 -14.89
C TYR A 131 -2.65 2.83 -14.37
N ALA A 132 -2.86 1.77 -15.17
CA ALA A 132 -3.74 0.65 -14.81
C ALA A 132 -5.12 1.09 -14.27
N ASN A 133 -5.72 2.13 -14.88
CA ASN A 133 -7.00 2.76 -14.51
C ASN A 133 -7.03 3.57 -13.20
N LYS A 134 -5.88 3.82 -12.58
CA LYS A 134 -5.77 4.75 -11.43
C LYS A 134 -5.21 6.08 -11.91
N VAL A 135 -5.86 7.17 -11.50
CA VAL A 135 -5.34 8.54 -11.69
C VAL A 135 -4.15 8.72 -10.73
N LEU A 136 -3.10 9.39 -11.20
CA LEU A 136 -1.85 9.53 -10.45
C LEU A 136 -1.61 10.94 -9.89
N LEU A 137 -2.20 11.97 -10.53
CA LEU A 137 -1.84 13.37 -10.30
C LEU A 137 -2.99 14.23 -9.72
N ASP A 138 -4.13 13.62 -9.38
CA ASP A 138 -5.31 14.30 -8.82
C ASP A 138 -5.26 14.43 -7.27
N GLY A 139 -4.16 13.99 -6.64
CA GLY A 139 -4.01 13.95 -5.19
C GLY A 139 -4.79 12.82 -4.48
N THR A 140 -5.59 12.03 -5.21
CA THR A 140 -6.25 10.83 -4.67
C THR A 140 -5.31 9.63 -4.63
N TYR A 141 -4.24 9.67 -5.44
CA TYR A 141 -3.14 8.71 -5.40
C TYR A 141 -2.23 8.95 -4.18
N ASN A 142 -2.81 8.85 -2.99
CA ASN A 142 -2.06 8.89 -1.74
C ASN A 142 -1.93 7.44 -1.23
N GLY A 143 -0.69 7.03 -0.91
CA GLY A 143 -0.47 5.83 -0.12
C GLY A 143 -1.25 6.00 1.16
N GLY A 144 -2.26 5.14 1.37
CA GLY A 144 -3.28 5.34 2.38
C GLY A 144 -2.74 5.95 3.66
N ASN A 145 -3.12 7.21 3.90
CA ASN A 145 -3.17 7.80 5.23
C ASN A 145 -4.17 6.94 6.00
N THR A 146 -3.69 5.84 6.56
CA THR A 146 -4.53 4.92 7.30
C THR A 146 -4.67 5.47 8.71
N SER A 147 -5.78 6.18 8.98
CA SER A 147 -6.22 6.35 10.36
C SER A 147 -6.58 4.97 10.90
N SER A 148 -5.64 4.39 11.61
CA SER A 148 -5.80 3.10 12.29
C SER A 148 -6.88 3.18 13.39
N SER A 149 -7.18 4.37 13.92
CA SER A 149 -8.13 4.54 15.03
C SER A 149 -9.59 4.64 14.57
N TRP A 150 -9.90 5.33 13.47
CA TRP A 150 -11.29 5.51 13.02
C TRP A 150 -11.84 4.35 12.21
N ASN A 151 -10.98 3.56 11.58
CA ASN A 151 -11.38 2.36 10.82
C ASN A 151 -11.97 1.26 11.73
N THR A 152 -11.72 1.31 13.04
CA THR A 152 -12.26 0.32 13.99
C THR A 152 -13.61 0.72 14.57
N ILE A 153 -14.10 1.94 14.29
CA ILE A 153 -15.38 2.43 14.78
C ILE A 153 -16.50 1.84 13.94
N SER A 154 -17.50 1.26 14.61
CA SER A 154 -18.69 0.72 13.95
C SER A 154 -19.43 1.82 13.18
N ASN A 155 -19.92 1.50 11.98
CA ASN A 155 -20.67 2.38 11.08
C ASN A 155 -19.88 3.48 10.36
N ILE A 156 -18.54 3.46 10.43
CA ILE A 156 -17.67 4.29 9.57
C ILE A 156 -17.05 3.40 8.49
N TYR A 157 -17.03 3.88 7.25
CA TYR A 157 -16.30 3.26 6.16
C TYR A 157 -15.73 4.33 5.22
N ASP A 158 -14.75 3.96 4.40
CA ASP A 158 -14.20 4.82 3.35
C ASP A 158 -13.68 6.17 3.89
N ILE A 159 -12.75 6.10 4.85
CA ILE A 159 -12.10 7.27 5.43
C ILE A 159 -10.98 7.72 4.49
N SER A 160 -11.03 8.97 4.05
CA SER A 160 -10.06 9.58 3.15
C SER A 160 -9.38 10.77 3.80
N PHE A 161 -8.07 10.91 3.56
CA PHE A 161 -7.25 12.01 4.03
C PHE A 161 -6.54 12.63 2.82
N ALA A 162 -7.21 13.53 2.14
CA ALA A 162 -6.68 14.31 1.05
C ALA A 162 -5.99 15.56 1.62
N ASN A 163 -4.65 15.58 1.67
CA ASN A 163 -3.88 16.75 2.10
C ASN A 163 -3.96 17.11 3.61
N ALA A 164 -4.32 16.15 4.46
CA ALA A 164 -4.35 16.32 5.90
C ALA A 164 -2.93 16.47 6.50
N ALA A 165 -2.73 17.46 7.37
CA ALA A 165 -1.48 17.64 8.11
C ALA A 165 -1.14 16.43 8.99
N THR A 166 0.14 16.17 9.17
CA THR A 166 0.64 14.99 9.90
C THR A 166 0.60 15.21 11.41
N GLY A 167 0.18 14.19 12.15
CA GLY A 167 0.09 14.20 13.61
C GLY A 167 -1.26 13.75 14.17
N ALA A 168 -1.39 13.85 15.49
CA ALA A 168 -2.62 13.53 16.21
C ALA A 168 -3.62 14.70 16.11
N TYR A 169 -4.78 14.46 15.50
CA TYR A 169 -5.87 15.43 15.51
C TYR A 169 -6.61 15.32 16.83
N THR A 170 -7.01 16.46 17.40
CA THR A 170 -7.96 16.44 18.51
C THR A 170 -9.36 16.47 17.96
N VAL A 171 -10.22 15.64 18.55
CA VAL A 171 -11.62 15.51 18.16
C VAL A 171 -12.46 15.87 19.37
N ALA A 172 -13.38 16.81 19.21
CA ALA A 172 -14.41 17.06 20.23
C ALA A 172 -15.79 16.86 19.61
N TYR A 173 -16.69 16.31 20.41
CA TYR A 173 -18.08 16.09 20.01
C TYR A 173 -19.02 16.88 20.92
N SER A 174 -20.02 17.53 20.33
CA SER A 174 -21.07 18.26 21.03
C SER A 174 -22.43 17.58 20.82
N ALA A 175 -22.87 16.84 21.85
CA ALA A 175 -24.13 16.08 21.85
C ALA A 175 -25.41 16.95 21.77
N GLY A 176 -25.29 18.28 21.90
CA GLY A 176 -26.42 19.20 21.75
C GLY A 176 -26.61 19.76 20.34
N ALA A 177 -25.61 19.58 19.47
CA ALA A 177 -25.58 20.12 18.11
C ALA A 177 -25.23 19.05 17.07
N ASP A 178 -25.13 17.78 17.50
CA ASP A 178 -24.63 16.65 16.72
C ASP A 178 -23.33 16.95 15.96
N ALA A 179 -22.50 17.83 16.52
CA ALA A 179 -21.38 18.43 15.80
C ALA A 179 -20.05 17.85 16.26
N LEU A 180 -19.22 17.46 15.29
CA LEU A 180 -17.86 17.00 15.49
C LEU A 180 -16.89 18.09 15.07
N THR A 181 -16.03 18.49 15.98
CA THR A 181 -14.94 19.41 15.72
C THR A 181 -13.65 18.62 15.58
N LEU A 182 -12.95 18.83 14.47
CA LEU A 182 -11.59 18.35 14.29
C LEU A 182 -10.66 19.54 14.38
N THR A 183 -9.56 19.38 15.12
CA THR A 183 -8.49 20.38 15.18
C THR A 183 -7.19 19.74 14.72
N ASN A 184 -6.47 20.43 13.84
CA ASN A 184 -5.17 20.04 13.35
C ASN A 184 -4.18 19.85 14.52
N PRO A 185 -3.23 18.90 14.42
CA PRO A 185 -2.11 18.74 15.35
C PRO A 185 -1.41 20.03 15.82
N ALA A 186 -1.31 21.05 14.96
CA ALA A 186 -0.71 22.34 15.29
C ALA A 186 -1.61 23.27 16.13
N GLY A 187 -2.89 22.92 16.32
CA GLY A 187 -3.89 23.72 17.04
C GLY A 187 -4.42 24.96 16.29
N SER A 188 -3.87 25.27 15.11
CA SER A 188 -4.15 26.51 14.38
C SER A 188 -5.42 26.49 13.52
N VAL A 189 -5.91 25.31 13.16
CA VAL A 189 -7.07 25.14 12.25
C VAL A 189 -8.03 24.15 12.90
N SER A 190 -9.28 24.57 13.08
CA SER A 190 -10.37 23.74 13.60
C SER A 190 -11.57 23.85 12.67
N GLU A 191 -12.18 22.73 12.32
CA GLU A 191 -13.37 22.66 11.47
C GLU A 191 -14.44 21.84 12.17
N THR A 192 -15.66 22.35 12.18
CA THR A 192 -16.83 21.73 12.83
C THR A 192 -17.81 21.30 11.76
N VAL A 193 -18.21 20.03 11.78
CA VAL A 193 -19.17 19.47 10.84
C VAL A 193 -20.22 18.68 11.61
N GLU A 194 -21.49 18.83 11.23
CA GLU A 194 -22.60 18.07 11.80
C GLU A 194 -22.54 16.61 11.33
N LEU A 195 -22.78 15.68 12.26
CA LEU A 195 -22.90 14.26 11.95
C LEU A 195 -24.27 14.00 11.33
N PRO A 196 -24.32 13.24 10.22
CA PRO A 196 -25.58 12.87 9.61
C PRO A 196 -26.33 11.85 10.49
N THR A 197 -27.67 11.94 10.46
CA THR A 197 -28.55 10.84 10.85
C THR A 197 -28.74 9.92 9.63
N GLY A 198 -28.26 8.68 9.70
CA GLY A 198 -28.25 7.73 8.59
C GLY A 198 -26.99 7.81 7.71
N ALA A 199 -27.10 7.37 6.45
CA ALA A 199 -25.95 7.33 5.54
C ALA A 199 -25.63 8.73 5.01
N GLY A 200 -24.46 9.25 5.36
CA GLY A 200 -23.98 10.55 4.88
C GLY A 200 -22.47 10.64 4.81
N THR A 201 -21.99 11.60 4.02
CA THR A 201 -20.56 11.95 3.94
C THR A 201 -20.29 13.11 4.87
N VAL A 202 -19.38 12.93 5.82
CA VAL A 202 -18.84 14.02 6.65
C VAL A 202 -17.53 14.45 6.01
N ASN A 203 -17.43 15.73 5.64
CA ASN A 203 -16.26 16.27 4.96
C ASN A 203 -15.71 17.48 5.70
N PHE A 204 -14.48 17.36 6.20
CA PHE A 204 -13.68 18.46 6.73
C PHE A 204 -12.81 18.99 5.59
N SER A 205 -13.37 19.90 4.82
CA SER A 205 -12.79 20.43 3.58
C SER A 205 -11.46 21.16 3.79
N THR A 206 -11.31 21.85 4.93
CA THR A 206 -10.12 22.63 5.25
C THR A 206 -9.02 21.76 5.85
N LEU A 207 -9.40 20.67 6.52
CA LEU A 207 -8.47 19.70 7.09
C LEU A 207 -8.17 18.54 6.15
N GLY A 208 -8.91 18.42 5.04
CA GLY A 208 -8.70 17.37 4.06
C GLY A 208 -9.13 15.97 4.53
N ILE A 209 -9.98 15.88 5.55
CA ILE A 209 -10.40 14.61 6.16
C ILE A 209 -11.86 14.38 5.81
N SER A 210 -12.19 13.21 5.27
CA SER A 210 -13.58 12.81 5.05
C SER A 210 -13.82 11.38 5.44
N PHE A 211 -15.05 11.07 5.85
CA PHE A 211 -15.48 9.70 6.09
C PHE A 211 -16.95 9.53 5.73
N LYS A 212 -17.32 8.30 5.38
CA LYS A 212 -18.71 7.94 5.11
C LYS A 212 -19.28 7.15 6.27
N THR A 213 -20.55 7.43 6.55
CA THR A 213 -21.33 6.76 7.60
C THR A 213 -22.33 5.80 6.97
N THR A 214 -22.63 4.69 7.64
CA THR A 214 -23.62 3.72 7.15
C THR A 214 -25.04 4.14 7.55
N ALA A 215 -26.06 3.60 6.86
CA ALA A 215 -27.46 3.83 7.20
C ALA A 215 -27.89 3.31 8.60
N ALA A 216 -26.98 2.62 9.31
CA ALA A 216 -27.21 2.11 10.66
C ALA A 216 -26.92 3.15 11.76
N VAL A 217 -26.43 4.35 11.40
CA VAL A 217 -26.30 5.47 12.34
C VAL A 217 -27.69 6.01 12.66
N THR A 218 -28.29 5.47 13.72
CA THR A 218 -29.61 5.87 14.23
C THR A 218 -29.52 6.94 15.31
N ASP A 219 -28.36 7.07 15.95
CA ASP A 219 -28.07 8.05 17.00
C ASP A 219 -26.67 8.66 16.77
N PRO A 220 -26.58 9.93 16.32
CA PRO A 220 -25.31 10.64 16.12
C PRO A 220 -24.45 10.72 17.40
N ASP A 221 -25.06 10.70 18.58
CA ASP A 221 -24.35 10.83 19.86
C ASP A 221 -23.43 9.64 20.14
N THR A 222 -23.88 8.44 19.79
CA THR A 222 -23.10 7.20 19.96
C THR A 222 -21.88 7.17 19.03
N LEU A 223 -22.04 7.71 17.82
CA LEU A 223 -20.97 7.81 16.84
C LEU A 223 -20.00 8.92 17.23
N GLY A 224 -20.50 10.12 17.53
CA GLY A 224 -19.72 11.28 17.92
C GLY A 224 -18.85 11.05 19.16
N THR A 225 -19.39 10.38 20.18
CA THR A 225 -18.61 9.99 21.36
C THR A 225 -17.53 8.95 21.04
N ALA A 226 -17.79 8.00 20.12
CA ALA A 226 -16.80 7.04 19.67
C ALA A 226 -15.68 7.70 18.84
N LEU A 227 -15.99 8.65 17.95
CA LEU A 227 -14.99 9.41 17.19
C LEU A 227 -14.16 10.33 18.10
N ALA A 228 -14.78 10.96 19.09
CA ALA A 228 -14.08 11.79 20.08
C ALA A 228 -13.14 10.96 20.97
N GLY A 229 -13.54 9.73 21.31
CA GLY A 229 -12.70 8.80 22.09
C GLY A 229 -11.53 8.21 21.31
N ALA A 230 -11.64 8.13 19.98
CA ALA A 230 -10.62 7.60 19.09
C ALA A 230 -10.03 8.72 18.23
N ALA A 231 -9.21 9.60 18.80
CA ALA A 231 -8.53 10.65 18.03
C ALA A 231 -7.77 10.06 16.81
N PRO A 232 -8.01 10.53 15.57
CA PRO A 232 -7.32 10.02 14.41
C PRO A 232 -5.90 10.56 14.41
N THR A 233 -4.95 9.65 14.33
CA THR A 233 -3.57 9.99 14.02
C THR A 233 -3.41 9.88 12.51
N VAL A 234 -3.12 11.01 11.87
CA VAL A 234 -2.62 11.00 10.50
C VAL A 234 -1.14 10.77 10.62
N ALA A 235 -0.73 9.51 10.50
CA ALA A 235 0.67 9.21 10.25
C ALA A 235 1.08 9.92 8.95
N GLU A 236 2.35 10.32 8.84
CA GLU A 236 2.92 10.61 7.52
C GLU A 236 2.51 9.49 6.60
N GLY A 237 1.80 9.85 5.52
CA GLY A 237 1.37 8.91 4.51
C GLY A 237 2.56 8.03 4.22
N SER A 238 2.40 6.73 4.50
CA SER A 238 3.37 5.75 4.04
C SER A 238 3.54 6.08 2.56
N GLU A 239 4.74 6.54 2.19
CA GLU A 239 5.15 6.85 0.82
C GLU A 239 4.36 5.94 -0.10
N ALA A 240 3.56 6.47 -1.05
CA ALA A 240 2.67 5.69 -1.93
C ALA A 240 3.15 4.25 -2.06
N ALA A 241 2.69 3.37 -1.16
CA ALA A 241 3.48 2.20 -0.83
C ALA A 241 3.24 1.19 -1.92
N PHE A 242 4.03 1.29 -2.98
CA PHE A 242 4.08 0.23 -3.96
C PHE A 242 4.59 -0.97 -3.20
N GLN A 243 3.72 -1.95 -2.96
CA GLN A 243 4.10 -3.17 -2.28
C GLN A 243 5.05 -3.95 -3.20
N VAL A 244 6.32 -3.60 -3.11
CA VAL A 244 7.43 -4.20 -3.84
C VAL A 244 7.89 -5.50 -3.19
N GLY A 245 7.28 -5.96 -2.10
CA GLY A 245 7.73 -7.16 -1.38
C GLY A 245 6.66 -7.84 -0.53
N TYR A 246 7.01 -9.01 0.02
CA TYR A 246 6.16 -9.69 1.00
C TYR A 246 6.13 -8.85 2.28
N SER A 247 4.92 -8.59 2.80
CA SER A 247 4.75 -7.96 4.11
C SER A 247 5.18 -8.97 5.19
N GLU A 248 6.18 -8.61 6.00
CA GLU A 248 6.54 -9.36 7.22
C GLU A 248 5.55 -9.16 8.38
N ALA A 249 4.41 -8.50 8.14
CA ALA A 249 3.39 -8.31 9.18
C ALA A 249 2.44 -9.52 9.24
N GLY A 250 2.91 -10.66 9.75
CA GLY A 250 2.02 -11.55 10.52
C GLY A 250 1.97 -13.05 10.23
N TYR A 251 2.78 -13.63 9.33
CA TYR A 251 2.66 -15.07 9.02
C TYR A 251 4.00 -15.78 8.87
N ASP A 252 4.76 -15.89 9.96
CA ASP A 252 5.93 -16.78 10.03
C ASP A 252 5.90 -17.62 11.33
N GLN A 253 4.75 -18.27 11.58
CA GLN A 253 4.65 -19.39 12.51
C GLN A 253 4.18 -20.63 11.75
N ILE A 254 5.12 -21.43 11.25
CA ILE A 254 5.12 -22.90 11.32
C ILE A 254 6.57 -23.37 11.48
#